data_AF-X1KPX0-F1
#
_entry.id   AF-X1KPX0-F1
#
_cell.length_a   1.000
_cell.length_b   1.000
_cell.length_c   1.000
_cell.angle_alpha   90.00
_cell.angle_beta   90.00
_cell.angle_gamma   90.00
#
_symmetry.space_group_name_H-M   'P 1'
#
loop_
_entity.id
_entity.type
_entity.pdbx_description
1 polymer ?
#
loop_
_entity_poly.entity_id
_entity_poly.type
_entity_poly.pdbx_seq_one_letter_code
_entity_poly.pdbx_strand_id
1 'polypeptide(L)'
;MAALAPGYSYKIIDENIDGVDLELEEIKEADLIGITVMTAQTPRAYELADRFRRMGKTVIMGGMHVSAMPEEALEHSDAVVVGEAEGLWPKLLEDYEEGKLKKIYKTKEL
;
A
#
# COMPACT_ATOMS: atom_id res chain seq x y z
N MET A 1 0.15 -1.70 8.58
CA MET A 1 -0.93 -1.84 7.58
C MET A 1 -1.46 -3.28 7.55
N ALA A 2 -0.67 -4.29 7.17
CA ALA A 2 -1.16 -5.68 7.04
C ALA A 2 -1.83 -6.27 8.30
N ALA A 3 -1.28 -6.04 9.50
CA ALA A 3 -1.84 -6.57 10.76
C ALA A 3 -3.20 -5.98 11.19
N LEU A 4 -3.73 -4.99 10.46
CA LEU A 4 -4.96 -4.28 10.79
C LEU A 4 -6.13 -4.65 9.87
N ALA A 5 -6.01 -5.76 9.12
CA ALA A 5 -7.00 -6.22 8.14
C ALA A 5 -7.82 -7.43 8.68
N PRO A 6 -8.77 -7.24 9.61
CA PRO A 6 -9.61 -8.34 10.08
C PRO A 6 -10.42 -8.92 8.92
N GLY A 7 -10.44 -10.24 8.79
CA GLY A 7 -11.12 -10.95 7.70
C GLY A 7 -10.28 -11.18 6.44
N TYR A 8 -9.07 -10.62 6.37
CA TYR A 8 -8.14 -10.82 5.26
C TYR A 8 -7.06 -11.83 5.63
N SER A 9 -6.70 -12.71 4.68
CA SER A 9 -5.43 -13.42 4.72
C SER A 9 -4.32 -12.46 4.28
N TYR A 10 -3.26 -12.34 5.06
CA TYR A 10 -2.13 -11.47 4.72
C TYR A 10 -0.79 -12.21 4.84
N LYS A 11 0.14 -11.80 3.98
CA LYS A 11 1.56 -12.17 4.03
C LYS A 11 2.36 -10.88 4.14
N ILE A 12 3.36 -10.86 5.01
CA ILE A 12 4.32 -9.76 5.10
C ILE A 12 5.61 -10.26 4.46
N ILE A 13 6.16 -9.45 3.56
CA ILE A 13 7.46 -9.68 2.92
C ILE A 13 8.34 -8.50 3.29
N ASP A 14 9.52 -8.76 3.86
CA ASP A 14 10.52 -7.71 4.10
C ASP A 14 11.54 -7.74 2.96
N GLU A 15 11.48 -6.74 2.08
CA GLU A 15 12.40 -6.66 0.93
C GLU A 15 13.87 -6.71 1.33
N ASN A 16 14.25 -6.16 2.49
CA ASN A 16 15.66 -6.11 2.89
C ASN A 16 16.21 -7.49 3.28
N ILE A 17 15.33 -8.44 3.60
CA ILE A 17 15.68 -9.77 4.08
C ILE A 17 15.39 -10.81 3.00
N ASP A 18 14.19 -10.77 2.43
CA ASP A 18 13.66 -11.79 1.54
C ASP A 18 13.85 -11.44 0.05
N GLY A 19 14.09 -10.16 -0.25
CA GLY A 19 13.92 -9.63 -1.60
C GLY A 19 12.44 -9.64 -2.04
N VAL A 20 12.18 -9.20 -3.27
CA VAL A 20 10.83 -9.26 -3.86
C VAL A 20 10.93 -9.92 -5.22
N ASP A 21 10.52 -11.19 -5.27
CA ASP A 21 10.30 -11.93 -6.51
C ASP A 21 8.81 -11.84 -6.89
N LEU A 22 8.53 -11.22 -8.04
CA LEU A 22 7.16 -10.98 -8.52
C LEU A 22 6.45 -12.28 -8.92
N GLU A 23 7.20 -13.37 -9.10
CA GLU A 23 6.65 -14.67 -9.45
C GLU A 23 6.16 -15.48 -8.25
N LEU A 24 6.36 -14.98 -7.02
CA LEU A 24 5.83 -15.60 -5.81
C LEU A 24 4.31 -15.75 -5.90
N GLU A 25 3.82 -16.94 -5.57
CA GLU A 25 2.38 -17.24 -5.61
C GLU A 25 1.60 -16.30 -4.68
N GLU A 26 2.17 -15.91 -3.54
CA GLU A 26 1.52 -14.94 -2.63
C GLU A 26 1.28 -13.57 -3.28
N ILE A 27 2.17 -13.14 -4.19
CA ILE A 27 2.00 -11.89 -4.95
C ILE A 27 0.97 -12.11 -6.06
N LYS A 28 1.00 -13.26 -6.73
CA LYS A 28 0.05 -13.59 -7.80
C LYS A 28 -1.38 -13.74 -7.29
N GLU A 29 -1.57 -14.27 -6.10
CA GLU A 29 -2.89 -14.46 -5.47
C GLU A 29 -3.40 -13.20 -4.76
N ALA A 30 -2.53 -12.27 -4.37
CA ALA A 30 -2.96 -11.05 -3.68
C ALA A 30 -3.82 -10.14 -4.59
N ASP A 31 -4.97 -9.68 -4.10
CA ASP A 31 -5.80 -8.67 -4.78
C ASP A 31 -5.30 -7.24 -4.49
N LEU A 32 -4.74 -7.04 -3.29
CA LEU A 32 -4.28 -5.77 -2.76
C LEU A 32 -2.85 -5.90 -2.23
N ILE A 33 -1.98 -4.96 -2.61
CA ILE A 33 -0.60 -4.86 -2.15
C ILE A 33 -0.44 -3.57 -1.33
N GLY A 34 0.02 -3.72 -0.07
CA GLY A 34 0.35 -2.59 0.80
C GLY A 34 1.86 -2.38 0.89
N ILE A 35 2.35 -1.17 0.57
CA ILE A 35 3.78 -0.84 0.63
C ILE A 35 4.00 0.26 1.67
N THR A 36 4.82 -0.03 2.69
CA THR A 36 5.29 0.96 3.66
C THR A 36 6.60 1.56 3.16
N VAL A 37 6.67 2.89 3.03
CA VAL A 37 7.82 3.57 2.44
C VAL A 37 8.49 4.50 3.45
N MET A 38 9.77 4.26 3.66
CA MET A 38 10.70 5.23 4.22
C MET A 38 11.39 5.99 3.09
N THR A 39 11.77 7.25 3.32
CA THR A 39 12.36 8.12 2.28
C THR A 39 13.58 7.51 1.59
N ALA A 40 14.41 6.76 2.31
CA ALA A 40 15.58 6.11 1.73
C ALA A 40 15.23 4.99 0.72
N GLN A 41 14.03 4.44 0.80
CA GLN A 41 13.55 3.31 -0.01
C GLN A 41 12.64 3.77 -1.17
N THR A 42 12.30 5.06 -1.24
CA THR A 42 11.33 5.61 -2.18
C THR A 42 11.53 5.16 -3.63
N PRO A 43 12.73 5.27 -4.25
CA PRO A 43 12.90 4.92 -5.66
C PRO A 43 12.56 3.45 -5.94
N ARG A 44 12.94 2.56 -5.02
CA ARG A 44 12.68 1.13 -5.14
C ARG A 44 11.21 0.79 -4.87
N ALA A 45 10.61 1.43 -3.88
CA ALA A 45 9.20 1.26 -3.57
C ALA A 45 8.29 1.64 -4.75
N TYR A 46 8.60 2.75 -5.44
CA TYR A 46 7.86 3.16 -6.65
C TYR A 46 8.04 2.19 -7.81
N GLU A 47 9.28 1.72 -8.04
CA GLU A 47 9.54 0.72 -9.07
C GLU A 47 8.69 -0.54 -8.86
N LEU A 48 8.62 -1.03 -7.62
CA LEU A 48 7.79 -2.18 -7.25
C LEU A 48 6.31 -1.89 -7.41
N ALA A 49 5.84 -0.75 -6.91
CA ALA A 49 4.45 -0.31 -7.03
C ALA A 49 3.98 -0.30 -8.49
N ASP A 50 4.78 0.27 -9.40
CA ASP A 50 4.48 0.31 -10.82
C ASP A 50 4.45 -1.09 -11.47
N ARG A 51 5.26 -2.02 -10.98
CA ARG A 51 5.26 -3.40 -11.47
C ARG A 51 4.00 -4.14 -11.01
N PHE A 52 3.63 -4.02 -9.74
CA PHE A 52 2.41 -4.61 -9.21
C PHE A 52 1.17 -4.07 -9.92
N ARG A 53 1.10 -2.76 -10.17
CA ARG A 53 0.00 -2.17 -10.95
C ARG A 53 -0.06 -2.67 -12.38
N ARG A 54 1.09 -2.85 -13.03
CA ARG A 54 1.15 -3.49 -14.36
C ARG A 54 0.65 -4.94 -14.37
N MET A 55 0.72 -5.63 -13.23
CA MET A 55 0.14 -6.96 -13.03
C MET A 55 -1.36 -6.91 -12.69
N GLY A 56 -1.99 -5.73 -12.68
CA GLY A 56 -3.40 -5.54 -12.35
C GLY A 56 -3.71 -5.54 -10.86
N LYS A 57 -2.69 -5.45 -9.98
CA LYS A 57 -2.87 -5.39 -8.53
C LYS A 57 -3.28 -4.01 -8.09
N THR A 58 -4.14 -3.93 -7.07
CA THR A 58 -4.41 -2.65 -6.40
C THR A 58 -3.29 -2.34 -5.41
N VAL A 59 -2.62 -1.21 -5.58
CA VAL A 59 -1.48 -0.81 -4.75
C VAL A 59 -1.85 0.34 -3.82
N ILE A 60 -1.63 0.11 -2.52
CA ILE A 60 -1.82 1.10 -1.47
C ILE A 60 -0.47 1.43 -0.85
N MET A 61 -0.12 2.72 -0.79
CA MET A 61 1.14 3.16 -0.20
C MET A 61 0.92 3.92 1.10
N GLY A 62 1.84 3.78 2.05
CA GLY A 62 1.83 4.50 3.31
C GLY A 62 3.23 4.65 3.88
N GLY A 63 3.34 5.25 5.07
CA GLY A 63 4.62 5.49 5.72
C GLY A 63 5.07 6.94 5.66
N MET A 64 6.25 7.21 6.21
CA MET A 64 6.73 8.58 6.47
C MET A 64 6.89 9.40 5.19
N HIS A 65 7.45 8.79 4.14
CA HIS A 65 7.66 9.49 2.88
C HIS A 65 6.33 9.81 2.20
N VAL A 66 5.43 8.82 2.12
CA VAL A 66 4.10 8.97 1.52
C VAL A 66 3.28 10.03 2.26
N SER A 67 3.43 10.12 3.59
CA SER A 67 2.75 11.16 4.37
C SER A 67 3.27 12.57 4.07
N ALA A 68 4.57 12.70 3.75
CA ALA A 68 5.19 13.98 3.39
C ALA A 68 4.94 14.37 1.92
N MET A 69 4.90 13.38 1.01
CA MET A 69 4.81 13.56 -0.45
C MET A 69 3.67 12.71 -1.05
N PRO A 70 2.41 12.90 -0.64
CA PRO A 70 1.31 12.02 -1.04
C PRO A 70 0.96 12.11 -2.53
N GLU A 71 1.14 13.28 -3.15
CA GLU A 71 0.88 13.49 -4.57
C GLU A 71 1.88 12.74 -5.45
N GLU A 72 3.16 12.76 -5.08
CA GLU A 72 4.23 12.01 -5.73
C GLU A 72 3.98 10.49 -5.63
N ALA A 73 3.67 10.00 -4.42
CA ALA A 73 3.37 8.59 -4.21
C ALA A 73 2.12 8.12 -4.98
N LEU A 74 1.17 9.01 -5.25
CA LEU A 74 -0.03 8.72 -6.04
C LEU A 74 0.23 8.54 -7.53
N GLU A 75 1.37 8.99 -8.05
CA GLU A 75 1.76 8.66 -9.42
C GLU A 75 1.99 7.15 -9.58
N HIS A 76 2.40 6.50 -8.48
CA HIS A 76 2.81 5.10 -8.42
C HIS A 76 1.79 4.17 -7.72
N SER A 77 0.69 4.70 -7.17
CA SER A 77 -0.28 3.93 -6.39
C SER A 77 -1.72 4.27 -6.72
N ASP A 78 -2.66 3.40 -6.31
CA ASP A 78 -4.09 3.61 -6.50
C ASP A 78 -4.70 4.38 -5.31
N ALA A 79 -4.10 4.22 -4.12
CA ALA A 79 -4.40 5.05 -2.97
C ALA A 79 -3.18 5.23 -2.04
N VAL A 80 -3.21 6.31 -1.27
CA VAL A 80 -2.23 6.59 -0.22
C VAL A 80 -2.89 6.76 1.15
N VAL A 81 -2.17 6.32 2.18
CA VAL A 81 -2.50 6.57 3.59
C VAL A 81 -1.51 7.59 4.15
N VAL A 82 -2.03 8.74 4.58
CA VAL A 82 -1.28 9.86 5.14
C VAL A 82 -1.51 9.91 6.64
N GLY A 83 -0.43 9.82 7.42
CA GLY A 83 -0.47 9.75 8.88
C GLY A 83 -0.61 8.32 9.39
N GLU A 84 -1.27 8.15 10.54
CA GLU A 84 -1.39 6.86 11.22
C GLU A 84 -2.44 5.95 10.56
N ALA A 85 -1.99 4.77 10.11
CA ALA A 85 -2.84 3.83 9.40
C ALA A 85 -3.87 3.11 10.28
N GLU A 86 -3.68 3.07 11.60
CA GLU A 86 -4.53 2.31 12.55
C GLU A 86 -6.01 2.69 12.46
N GLY A 87 -6.32 3.98 12.32
CA GLY A 87 -7.70 4.46 12.17
C GLY A 87 -8.22 4.49 10.73
N LEU A 88 -7.35 4.43 9.73
CA LEU A 88 -7.71 4.63 8.31
C LEU A 88 -7.85 3.33 7.54
N TRP A 89 -7.07 2.31 7.93
CA TRP A 89 -6.97 1.05 7.20
C TRP A 89 -8.29 0.28 7.11
N PRO A 90 -9.11 0.14 8.18
CA PRO A 90 -10.40 -0.53 8.07
C PRO A 90 -11.34 0.17 7.09
N LYS A 91 -11.36 1.50 7.10
CA LYS A 91 -12.21 2.28 6.19
C LYS A 91 -11.74 2.16 4.74
N LEU A 92 -10.43 2.11 4.52
CA LEU A 92 -9.85 1.90 3.21
C LEU A 92 -10.26 0.53 2.63
N LEU A 93 -10.20 -0.53 3.44
CA LEU A 93 -10.59 -1.87 3.03
C LEU A 93 -12.10 -1.96 2.74
N GLU A 94 -12.95 -1.35 3.57
CA GLU A 94 -14.40 -1.26 3.29
C GLU A 94 -14.67 -0.53 1.97
N ASP A 95 -14.03 0.64 1.76
CA ASP A 95 -14.17 1.39 0.51
C ASP A 95 -13.61 0.59 -0.69
N TYR A 96 -12.59 -0.24 -0.51
CA TYR A 96 -12.07 -1.15 -1.54
C TYR A 96 -13.09 -2.23 -1.92
N GLU A 97 -13.67 -2.93 -0.94
CA GLU A 97 -14.69 -3.96 -1.16
C GLU A 97 -15.94 -3.41 -1.86
N GLU A 98 -16.33 -2.18 -1.55
CA GLU A 98 -17.47 -1.51 -2.19
C GLU A 98 -17.15 -0.91 -3.57
N GLY A 99 -15.90 -0.99 -4.05
CA GLY A 99 -15.47 -0.38 -5.31
C GLY A 99 -15.45 1.15 -5.26
N LYS A 100 -15.28 1.74 -4.08
CA LYS A 100 -15.28 3.18 -3.78
C LYS A 100 -13.94 3.68 -3.25
N LEU A 101 -12.85 3.00 -3.61
CA LEU A 101 -11.50 3.35 -3.17
C LEU A 101 -11.17 4.81 -3.49
N LYS A 102 -10.81 5.59 -2.47
CA LYS A 102 -10.35 6.97 -2.61
C LYS A 102 -8.86 7.03 -2.86
N LYS A 103 -8.39 8.07 -3.54
CA LYS A 103 -6.96 8.30 -3.75
C LYS A 103 -6.22 8.62 -2.44
N ILE A 104 -6.80 9.40 -1.54
CA ILE A 104 -6.12 9.83 -0.30
C ILE A 104 -6.99 9.51 0.90
N TYR A 105 -6.42 8.77 1.85
CA TYR A 105 -6.94 8.58 3.19
C TYR A 105 -6.03 9.32 4.18
N LYS A 106 -6.62 10.20 4.99
CA LYS A 106 -5.90 10.96 6.02
C LYS A 106 -6.77 11.09 7.25
N THR A 107 -6.15 11.05 8.43
CA THR A 107 -6.83 11.45 9.67
C THR A 107 -7.09 12.95 9.59
N LYS A 108 -8.27 13.40 10.04
CA LYS A 108 -8.49 14.83 10.25
C LYS A 108 -7.61 15.23 11.44
N GLU A 109 -6.73 16.21 11.26
CA GLU A 109 -6.23 16.96 12.41
C GLU A 109 -7.45 17.56 13.12
N LEU A 110 -7.56 17.30 14.43
CA LEU A 110 -8.52 17.94 15.32
C LEU A 110 -8.11 19.39 15.57
#